data_AF-A0A2E4RIV3-F1
#
_entry.id   AF-A0A2E4RIV3-F1
#
_cell.length_a   1.000
_cell.length_b   1.000
_cell.length_c   1.000
_cell.angle_alpha   90.00
_cell.angle_beta   90.00
_cell.angle_gamma   90.00
#
_symmetry.space_group_name_H-M   'P 1'
#
loop_
_entity.id
_entity.type
_entity.pdbx_description
1 polymer ?
#
loop_
_entity_poly.entity_id
_entity_poly.type
_entity_poly.pdbx_seq_one_letter_code
_entity_poly.pdbx_strand_id
1 'polypeptide(L)' 'MTETIIAIVLVGFFFVALSLRLILIKGGEFKGTCASQNPYLNPKGEECGYCGKTVTPGTDCKKG' A
#
# COMPACT_ATOMS: atom_id res chain seq x y z
N MET A 1 -20.96 8.25 -23.13
CA MET A 1 -19.61 8.01 -23.70
C MET A 1 -18.53 8.84 -23.00
N THR A 2 -18.79 10.10 -22.68
CA THR A 2 -17.85 10.97 -21.95
C THR A 2 -17.58 10.49 -20.52
N GLU A 3 -18.63 10.10 -19.78
CA GLU A 3 -18.56 9.58 -18.40
C GLU A 3 -17.59 8.39 -18.26
N THR A 4 -17.69 7.41 -19.17
CA THR A 4 -16.86 6.22 -19.18
C THR A 4 -15.39 6.52 -19.49
N ILE A 5 -15.13 7.50 -20.36
CA ILE A 5 -13.75 7.93 -20.68
C ILE A 5 -13.13 8.59 -19.46
N ILE A 6 -13.87 9.47 -18.77
CA ILE A 6 -13.41 10.13 -17.54
C ILE A 6 -13.09 9.09 -16.46
N ALA A 7 -13.96 8.09 -16.26
CA ALA A 7 -13.73 7.03 -15.29
C ALA A 7 -12.44 6.25 -15.57
N ILE A 8 -12.21 5.85 -16.83
CA ILE A 8 -10.99 5.12 -17.23
C ILE A 8 -9.74 5.97 -16.99
N VAL A 9 -9.78 7.26 -17.36
CA VAL A 9 -8.66 8.18 -17.14
C VAL A 9 -8.35 8.34 -15.65
N LEU A 10 -9.37 8.49 -14.79
CA LEU A 10 -9.21 8.63 -13.35
C LEU A 10 -8.59 7.38 -12.71
N VAL A 11 -9.08 6.19 -13.08
CA VAL A 11 -8.54 4.92 -12.59
C VAL A 11 -7.10 4.73 -13.07
N GLY A 12 -6.83 4.99 -14.36
CA GLY A 12 -5.47 4.92 -14.91
C GLY A 12 -4.51 5.88 -14.21
N PHE A 13 -4.93 7.14 -13.99
CA PHE A 13 -4.15 8.14 -13.27
C PHE A 13 -3.83 7.73 -11.84
N PHE A 14 -4.79 7.13 -11.13
CA PHE A 14 -4.58 6.63 -9.77
C PHE A 14 -3.46 5.58 -9.70
N PHE A 15 -3.46 4.61 -10.61
CA PHE A 15 -2.39 3.60 -10.67
C PHE A 15 -1.04 4.19 -11.03
N VAL A 16 -0.99 5.10 -12.00
CA VAL A 16 0.25 5.81 -12.37
C VAL A 16 0.81 6.59 -11.17
N ALA A 17 -0.04 7.31 -10.44
CA ALA A 17 0.36 8.06 -9.26
C ALA A 17 0.89 7.16 -8.12
N LEU A 18 0.25 6.00 -7.89
CA LEU A 18 0.75 5.01 -6.92
C LEU A 18 2.10 4.43 -7.32
N SER A 19 2.29 4.08 -8.59
CA SER A 19 3.57 3.57 -9.10
C SER A 19 4.68 4.61 -8.99
N LEU A 20 4.39 5.86 -9.33
CA LEU A 20 5.35 6.96 -9.22
C LEU A 20 5.81 7.15 -7.78
N ARG A 21 4.87 7.08 -6.82
CA ARG A 21 5.17 7.17 -5.40
C ARG A 21 6.13 6.06 -4.93
N LEU A 22 5.96 4.82 -5.41
CA LEU A 22 6.84 3.70 -5.05
C LEU A 22 8.26 3.88 -5.58
N ILE A 23 8.41 4.37 -6.81
CA ILE A 23 9.72 4.62 -7.42
C ILE A 23 10.46 5.75 -6.71
N LEU A 24 9.73 6.79 -6.26
CA LEU A 24 10.31 7.95 -5.57
C LEU A 24 10.65 7.66 -4.09
N ILE A 25 10.03 6.67 -3.46
CA ILE A 25 10.36 6.25 -2.10
C ILE A 25 11.65 5.41 -2.12
N LYS A 26 12.68 5.87 -1.40
CA LYS A 26 13.93 5.11 -1.19
C LYS A 26 13.60 3.77 -0.54
N GLY A 27 13.83 2.68 -1.27
CA GLY A 27 13.55 1.30 -0.82
C GLY A 27 12.23 0.70 -1.30
N GLY A 28 11.40 1.44 -2.05
CA GLY A 28 10.18 0.90 -2.66
C GLY A 28 9.15 0.40 -1.65
N GLU A 29 9.13 0.96 -0.44
CA GLU A 29 8.26 0.51 0.64
C GLU A 29 6.84 1.09 0.48
N PHE A 30 5.83 0.22 0.64
CA PHE A 30 4.44 0.65 0.71
C PHE A 30 4.20 1.32 2.07
N LYS A 31 4.07 2.64 2.11
CA LYS A 31 3.80 3.39 3.35
C LYS A 31 2.35 3.91 3.41
N GLY A 32 1.64 3.57 4.48
CA GLY A 32 0.30 4.09 4.78
C GLY A 32 -0.83 3.53 3.90
N THR A 33 -0.57 2.44 3.18
CA THR A 33 -1.61 1.69 2.45
C THR A 33 -1.88 0.36 3.16
N CYS A 34 -2.99 -0.30 2.85
CA CYS A 34 -3.29 -1.63 3.41
C CYS A 34 -2.17 -2.65 3.13
N ALA A 35 -1.42 -2.51 2.02
CA ALA A 35 -0.30 -3.37 1.67
C ALA A 35 0.91 -3.24 2.61
N SER A 36 1.06 -2.09 3.28
CA SER A 36 2.12 -1.85 4.29
C SER A 36 2.07 -2.82 5.46
N GLN A 37 0.90 -3.43 5.73
CA GLN A 37 0.70 -4.36 6.83
C GLN A 37 0.93 -5.83 6.45
N ASN A 38 1.24 -6.10 5.18
CA ASN A 38 1.51 -7.45 4.74
C ASN A 38 2.87 -7.91 5.29
N PRO A 39 2.95 -9.00 6.07
CA PRO A 39 4.22 -9.50 6.62
C PRO A 39 5.28 -9.84 5.57
N TYR A 40 4.87 -10.14 4.32
CA TYR A 40 5.79 -10.33 3.20
C TYR A 40 6.43 -9.02 2.69
N LEU A 41 5.74 -7.89 2.85
CA LEU A 41 6.20 -6.57 2.38
C LEU A 41 6.80 -5.73 3.52
N ASN A 42 6.55 -6.12 4.78
CA ASN A 42 7.15 -5.53 5.98
C ASN A 42 8.01 -6.56 6.74
N PRO A 43 9.14 -7.02 6.17
CA PRO A 43 9.98 -8.06 6.79
C PRO A 43 10.70 -7.58 8.06
N LYS A 44 10.84 -6.26 8.25
CA LYS A 44 11.48 -5.66 9.43
C LYS A 44 10.54 -5.56 10.63
N GLY A 45 9.25 -5.86 10.43
CA GLY A 45 8.24 -5.80 11.49
C GLY A 45 7.97 -4.38 12.00
N GLU A 46 7.99 -3.38 11.11
CA GLU A 46 7.59 -2.01 11.47
C GLU A 46 6.16 -1.99 12.04
N GLU A 47 5.91 -1.10 13.00
CA GLU A 47 4.61 -0.98 13.65
C GLU A 47 3.51 -0.56 12.67
N CYS A 48 2.36 -1.23 12.76
CA CYS A 48 1.19 -0.90 11.97
C CYS A 48 0.70 0.52 12.30
N GLY A 49 0.82 1.47 11.39
CA GLY A 49 0.31 2.84 11.59
C GLY A 49 -1.22 2.95 11.77
N TYR A 50 -1.97 1.86 11.59
CA TYR A 50 -3.41 1.81 11.82
C TYR A 50 -3.82 1.15 13.15
N CYS A 51 -3.10 0.12 13.62
CA CYS A 51 -3.44 -0.61 14.86
C CYS A 51 -2.31 -0.69 15.91
N GLY A 52 -1.12 -0.17 15.61
CA GLY A 52 0.04 -0.10 16.50
C GLY A 52 0.80 -1.42 16.71
N LYS A 53 0.38 -2.52 16.10
CA LYS A 53 1.06 -3.83 16.29
C LYS A 53 2.20 -4.02 15.30
N THR A 54 3.31 -4.58 15.75
CA THR A 54 4.38 -5.10 14.88
C THR A 54 3.93 -6.42 14.26
N VAL A 55 3.92 -6.50 12.93
CA VAL A 55 3.50 -7.70 12.19
C VAL A 55 4.75 -8.48 11.80
N THR A 56 4.90 -9.71 12.29
CA THR A 56 6.07 -10.57 12.01
C THR A 56 5.75 -11.60 10.92
N PRO A 57 6.72 -12.00 10.07
CA PRO A 57 6.52 -13.04 9.07
C PRO A 57 5.94 -14.33 9.68
N GLY A 58 4.81 -14.81 9.16
CA GLY A 58 4.12 -16.01 9.65
C GLY A 58 3.05 -15.75 10.71
N THR A 59 2.80 -14.50 11.10
CA THR A 59 1.66 -14.13 11.94
C THR A 59 0.58 -13.42 11.14
N ASP A 60 -0.68 -13.83 11.33
CA ASP A 60 -1.82 -13.13 10.73
C ASP A 60 -1.91 -11.70 11.27
N CYS A 61 -2.11 -10.73 10.38
CA CYS A 61 -2.51 -9.38 10.75
C CYS A 61 -3.97 -9.40 11.27
N LYS A 62 -4.17 -9.84 12.53
CA LYS A 62 -5.47 -9.83 13.18
C LYS A 62 -5.80 -8.42 13.70
N LYS A 63 -6.87 -7.85 13.16
CA LYS A 63 -7.63 -6.80 13.87
C LYS A 63 -8.10 -7.44 15.17
N GLY A 64 -7.67 -6.89 16.30
CA GLY A 64 -8.33 -7.17 17.58
C GLY A 64 -9.76 -6.66 17.53
#